data_AF-A0A8T0ZX40-F1
#
_entry.id   AF-A0A8T0ZX40-F1
#
_cell.length_a   1.000
_cell.length_b   1.000
_cell.length_c   1.000
_cell.angle_alpha   90.00
_cell.angle_beta   90.00
_cell.angle_gamma   90.00
#
_symmetry.space_group_name_H-M   'P 1'
#
loop_
_entity.id
_entity.type
_entity.pdbx_description
1 polymer ?
#
loop_
_entity_poly.entity_id
_entity_poly.type
_entity_poly.pdbx_seq_one_letter_code
_entity_poly.pdbx_strand_id
1 'polypeptide(L)'
;EVQVQLLDANGREVGTSTARVKGKETLRLGIASPVLWSAENPYLYSLLVSGAGEVLHFHVGLRKVEVVDGVFRINGQDIKLKGVNRHDSHPELGQTIPLKHMIQDLKLMKQHNINTIRTSHYPNDPRFLDLCDQYGFYVIDEADLEAHGVLHAGDYHMLTKNSEWEAAFLDRAVRMVERDKNHPSVVIWSMGNESGYGVNHIAMARWTRERDTTRPVHYEGAALKYNGHPDTSCLDMNSR
;
A
#
# COMPACT_ATOMS: atom_id res chain seq x y z
N GLU A 1 5.44 -29.44 -8.68
CA GLU A 1 6.43 -29.02 -7.66
C GLU A 1 6.65 -27.53 -7.85
N VAL A 2 6.76 -26.77 -6.77
CA VAL A 2 7.04 -25.34 -6.78
C VAL A 2 8.31 -25.12 -5.97
N GLN A 3 9.27 -24.43 -6.55
CA GLN A 3 10.51 -24.00 -5.90
C GLN A 3 10.48 -22.48 -5.74
N VAL A 4 10.94 -22.00 -4.60
CA VAL A 4 11.10 -20.58 -4.28
C VAL A 4 12.56 -20.33 -3.94
N GLN A 5 13.18 -19.39 -4.64
CA GLN A 5 14.58 -18.97 -4.42
C GLN A 5 14.62 -17.47 -4.16
N LEU A 6 15.36 -17.06 -3.12
CA LEU A 6 15.62 -15.67 -2.80
C LEU A 6 17.09 -15.36 -3.07
N LEU A 7 17.34 -14.38 -3.93
CA LEU A 7 18.66 -13.95 -4.34
C LEU A 7 18.95 -12.55 -3.78
N ASP A 8 20.17 -12.33 -3.33
CA ASP A 8 20.67 -11.02 -2.95
C ASP A 8 20.95 -10.12 -4.18
N ALA A 9 21.37 -8.88 -3.95
CA ALA A 9 21.63 -7.91 -5.03
C ALA A 9 22.77 -8.32 -5.98
N ASN A 10 23.61 -9.29 -5.60
CA ASN A 10 24.68 -9.85 -6.42
C ASN A 10 24.25 -11.16 -7.13
N GLY A 11 22.99 -11.56 -6.98
CA GLY A 11 22.46 -12.82 -7.53
C GLY A 11 22.84 -14.06 -6.73
N ARG A 12 23.39 -13.92 -5.52
CA ARG A 12 23.70 -15.07 -4.65
C ARG A 12 22.45 -15.54 -3.94
N GLU A 13 22.20 -16.84 -3.94
CA GLU A 13 21.11 -17.45 -3.19
C GLU A 13 21.33 -17.27 -1.68
N VAL A 14 20.34 -16.68 -1.01
CA VAL A 14 20.31 -16.45 0.45
C VAL A 14 19.18 -17.21 1.15
N GLY A 15 18.28 -17.83 0.39
CA GLY A 15 17.24 -18.69 0.90
C GLY A 15 16.57 -19.48 -0.22
N THR A 16 16.18 -20.72 0.07
CA THR A 16 15.45 -21.58 -0.87
C THR A 16 14.47 -22.48 -0.14
N SER A 17 13.35 -22.81 -0.79
CA SER A 17 12.36 -23.76 -0.28
C SER A 17 11.59 -24.39 -1.44
N THR A 18 11.22 -25.66 -1.30
CA THR A 18 10.47 -26.40 -2.31
C THR A 18 9.26 -27.08 -1.68
N ALA A 19 8.14 -27.12 -2.40
CA ALA A 19 6.93 -27.82 -1.96
C ALA A 19 6.15 -28.44 -3.12
N ARG A 20 5.43 -29.52 -2.84
CA ARG A 20 4.38 -30.04 -3.74
C ARG A 20 3.06 -29.38 -3.37
N VAL A 21 2.70 -28.35 -4.14
CA VAL A 21 1.50 -27.54 -3.88
C VAL A 21 0.28 -28.13 -4.61
N LYS A 22 -0.83 -28.31 -3.88
CA LYS A 22 -2.16 -28.61 -4.42
C LYS A 22 -3.15 -27.56 -3.89
N GLY A 23 -3.18 -26.39 -4.51
CA GLY A 23 -3.97 -25.24 -4.04
C GLY A 23 -3.10 -24.17 -3.38
N LYS A 24 -3.42 -23.77 -2.15
CA LYS A 24 -2.69 -22.74 -1.39
C LYS A 24 -1.73 -23.39 -0.40
N GLU A 25 -0.48 -22.93 -0.37
CA GLU A 25 0.56 -23.42 0.53
C GLU A 25 1.37 -22.24 1.09
N THR A 26 2.00 -22.42 2.25
CA THR A 26 2.91 -21.42 2.83
C THR A 26 4.32 -21.98 2.91
N LEU A 27 5.24 -21.43 2.12
CA LEU A 27 6.67 -21.72 2.22
C LEU A 27 7.35 -20.68 3.10
N ARG A 28 8.31 -21.12 3.93
CA ARG A 28 9.05 -20.25 4.85
C ARG A 28 10.53 -20.31 4.51
N LEU A 29 11.15 -19.15 4.38
CA LEU A 29 12.58 -18.98 4.10
C LEU A 29 13.24 -18.38 5.32
N GLY A 30 14.23 -19.07 5.89
CA GLY A 30 15.12 -18.51 6.90
C GLY A 30 16.25 -17.74 6.22
N ILE A 31 16.49 -16.50 6.63
CA ILE A 31 17.55 -15.65 6.07
C ILE A 31 18.45 -15.23 7.23
N ALA A 32 19.73 -15.61 7.15
CA ALA A 32 20.71 -15.18 8.13
C ALA A 32 21.08 -13.70 7.87
N SER A 33 20.98 -12.86 8.91
CA SER A 33 21.39 -11.44 8.87
C SER A 33 20.82 -10.66 7.66
N PRO A 34 19.48 -10.56 7.53
CA PRO A 34 18.86 -9.89 6.39
C PRO A 34 19.21 -8.40 6.34
N VAL A 35 19.41 -7.87 5.12
CA VAL A 35 19.44 -6.43 4.88
C VAL A 35 18.00 -5.94 4.82
N LEU A 36 17.63 -5.07 5.75
CA LEU A 36 16.25 -4.57 5.83
C LEU A 36 16.03 -3.41 4.87
N TRP A 37 14.87 -3.41 4.22
CA TRP A 37 14.40 -2.35 3.36
C TRP A 37 13.87 -1.17 4.19
N SER A 38 14.20 0.04 3.77
CA SER A 38 13.66 1.30 4.29
C SER A 38 13.75 2.39 3.21
N ALA A 39 13.15 3.56 3.45
CA ALA A 39 13.27 4.69 2.53
C ALA A 39 14.72 5.23 2.41
N GLU A 40 15.58 4.96 3.39
CA GLU A 40 17.00 5.37 3.42
C GLU A 40 17.92 4.30 2.84
N ASN A 41 17.57 3.03 3.03
CA ASN A 41 18.27 1.86 2.47
C ASN A 41 17.26 0.98 1.69
N PRO A 42 16.95 1.32 0.42
CA PRO A 42 15.95 0.61 -0.38
C PRO A 42 16.49 -0.70 -0.96
N TYR A 43 17.01 -1.57 -0.09
CA TYR A 43 17.58 -2.85 -0.50
C TYR A 43 16.49 -3.83 -0.94
N LEU A 44 16.60 -4.34 -2.17
CA LEU A 44 15.67 -5.29 -2.76
C LEU A 44 16.38 -6.61 -3.07
N TYR A 45 15.77 -7.71 -2.63
CA TYR A 45 16.09 -9.06 -3.06
C TYR A 45 15.30 -9.41 -4.32
N SER A 46 15.75 -10.44 -5.05
CA SER A 46 14.98 -11.07 -6.12
C SER A 46 14.40 -12.41 -5.66
N LEU A 47 13.08 -12.52 -5.67
CA LEU A 47 12.36 -13.76 -5.39
C LEU A 47 11.95 -14.41 -6.71
N LEU A 48 12.44 -15.62 -6.96
CA LEU A 48 12.06 -16.47 -8.07
C LEU A 48 11.11 -17.56 -7.57
N VAL A 49 9.94 -17.68 -8.19
CA VAL A 49 8.96 -18.74 -7.92
C VAL A 49 8.81 -19.57 -9.19
N SER A 50 9.38 -20.77 -9.17
CA SER A 50 9.48 -21.67 -10.32
C SER A 50 8.53 -22.86 -10.17
N GLY A 51 7.73 -23.15 -11.19
CA GLY A 51 6.81 -24.29 -11.16
C GLY A 51 6.11 -24.48 -12.50
N ALA A 52 5.78 -25.73 -12.86
CA ALA A 52 5.05 -26.07 -14.08
C ALA A 52 5.64 -25.50 -15.40
N GLY A 53 6.94 -25.23 -15.45
CA GLY A 53 7.62 -24.66 -16.62
C GLY A 53 7.59 -23.12 -16.69
N GLU A 54 7.05 -22.45 -15.67
CA GLU A 54 7.02 -20.99 -15.54
C GLU A 54 7.92 -20.52 -14.38
N VAL A 55 8.46 -19.31 -14.51
CA VAL A 55 9.19 -18.62 -13.44
C VAL A 55 8.59 -17.24 -13.26
N LEU A 56 8.07 -16.96 -12.07
CA LEU A 56 7.65 -15.63 -11.66
C LEU A 56 8.78 -14.95 -10.90
N HIS A 57 9.01 -13.67 -11.19
CA HIS A 57 10.06 -12.86 -10.56
C HIS A 57 9.43 -11.68 -9.82
N PHE A 58 9.81 -11.52 -8.55
CA PHE A 58 9.37 -10.40 -7.70
C PHE A 58 10.57 -9.72 -7.06
N HIS A 59 10.50 -8.39 -6.94
CA HIS A 59 11.39 -7.64 -6.06
C HIS A 59 10.83 -7.68 -4.64
N VAL A 60 11.67 -7.98 -3.65
CA VAL A 60 11.23 -8.15 -2.25
C VAL A 60 12.08 -7.28 -1.33
N GLY A 61 11.45 -6.38 -0.60
CA GLY A 61 12.05 -5.65 0.50
C GLY A 61 11.66 -6.28 1.84
N LEU A 62 12.64 -6.67 2.65
CA LEU A 62 12.39 -7.21 3.98
C LEU A 62 12.20 -6.05 4.96
N ARG A 63 10.97 -5.84 5.44
CA ARG A 63 10.67 -4.80 6.41
C ARG A 63 9.53 -5.19 7.34
N LYS A 64 9.46 -4.54 8.50
CA LYS A 64 8.35 -4.66 9.44
C LYS A 64 7.75 -3.28 9.71
N VAL A 65 6.44 -3.13 9.54
CA VAL A 65 5.69 -1.92 9.92
C VAL A 65 4.91 -2.24 11.18
N GLU A 66 4.95 -1.36 12.17
CA GLU A 66 4.26 -1.54 13.45
C GLU A 66 3.72 -0.20 13.96
N VAL A 67 2.62 -0.25 14.71
CA VAL A 67 2.14 0.86 15.53
C VAL A 67 2.15 0.37 16.98
N VAL A 68 3.03 0.93 17.80
CA VAL A 68 3.21 0.53 19.21
C VAL A 68 3.02 1.77 20.07
N ASP A 69 2.07 1.72 21.01
CA ASP A 69 1.74 2.84 21.91
C ASP A 69 1.49 4.17 21.17
N GLY A 70 0.86 4.09 19.99
CA GLY A 70 0.56 5.24 19.13
C GLY A 70 1.74 5.75 18.29
N VAL A 71 2.88 5.07 18.30
CA VAL A 71 4.07 5.43 17.53
C VAL A 71 4.20 4.54 16.29
N PHE A 72 4.23 5.15 15.11
CA PHE A 72 4.46 4.46 13.84
C PHE A 72 5.95 4.14 13.66
N ARG A 73 6.25 2.85 13.47
CA ARG A 73 7.61 2.31 13.41
C ARG A 73 7.85 1.50 12.15
N ILE A 74 9.08 1.57 11.65
CA ILE A 74 9.59 0.66 10.61
C ILE A 74 10.90 0.06 11.10
N ASN A 75 10.97 -1.27 11.08
CA ASN A 75 12.14 -2.04 11.56
C ASN A 75 12.55 -1.67 13.01
N GLY A 76 11.55 -1.41 13.87
CA GLY A 76 11.74 -1.01 15.26
C GLY A 76 12.17 0.44 15.48
N GLN A 77 12.33 1.24 14.42
CA GLN A 77 12.68 2.66 14.51
C GLN A 77 11.44 3.55 14.40
N ASP A 78 11.37 4.60 15.22
CA ASP A 78 10.31 5.61 15.15
C ASP A 78 10.42 6.43 13.86
N ILE A 79 9.36 6.50 13.06
CA ILE A 79 9.40 7.16 11.75
C ILE A 79 8.59 8.44 11.76
N LYS A 80 9.21 9.54 11.32
CA LYS A 80 8.50 10.76 10.92
C LYS A 80 8.21 10.71 9.42
N LEU A 81 6.94 10.65 9.05
CA LEU A 81 6.50 10.78 7.67
C LEU A 81 6.64 12.25 7.23
N LYS A 82 7.59 12.52 6.34
CA LYS A 82 7.84 13.82 5.68
C LYS A 82 7.26 13.71 4.27
N GLY A 83 5.93 13.84 4.20
CA GLY A 83 5.16 13.41 3.05
C GLY A 83 4.69 14.53 2.13
N VAL A 84 4.35 14.14 0.91
CA VAL A 84 3.57 14.93 -0.06
C VAL A 84 2.42 14.09 -0.62
N ASN A 85 1.33 14.74 -1.01
CA ASN A 85 0.28 14.11 -1.81
C ASN A 85 0.64 14.28 -3.29
N ARG A 86 0.50 13.21 -4.08
CA ARG A 86 0.86 13.21 -5.51
C ARG A 86 -0.32 12.71 -6.34
N HIS A 87 -0.76 13.54 -7.27
CA HIS A 87 -1.59 13.11 -8.40
C HIS A 87 -0.73 12.65 -9.56
N ASP A 88 -1.17 11.62 -10.29
CA ASP A 88 -0.67 11.33 -11.64
C ASP A 88 -1.20 12.40 -12.61
N SER A 89 -0.46 13.50 -12.75
CA SER A 89 -0.79 14.59 -13.66
C SER A 89 0.44 15.05 -14.45
N HIS A 90 0.29 15.11 -15.77
CA HIS A 90 1.26 15.66 -16.71
C HIS A 90 0.63 16.86 -17.42
N PRO A 91 1.34 18.00 -17.55
CA PRO A 91 0.77 19.24 -18.08
C PRO A 91 0.23 19.13 -19.51
N GLU A 92 0.80 18.22 -20.32
CA GLU A 92 0.40 18.03 -21.72
C GLU A 92 -0.40 16.74 -21.96
N LEU A 93 -0.24 15.73 -21.10
CA LEU A 93 -0.75 14.37 -21.34
C LEU A 93 -1.87 13.98 -20.36
N GLY A 94 -2.25 14.90 -19.45
CA GLY A 94 -3.22 14.62 -18.40
C GLY A 94 -2.74 13.49 -17.50
N GLN A 95 -3.54 12.44 -17.37
CA GLN A 95 -3.28 11.31 -16.47
C GLN A 95 -2.31 10.27 -17.04
N THR A 96 -1.84 10.43 -18.29
CA THR A 96 -0.85 9.52 -18.88
C THR A 96 0.55 9.99 -18.55
N ILE A 97 1.17 9.40 -17.52
CA ILE A 97 2.46 9.85 -17.00
C ILE A 97 3.62 9.05 -17.64
N PRO A 98 4.54 9.70 -18.37
CA PRO A 98 5.73 9.02 -18.88
C PRO A 98 6.66 8.55 -17.75
N LEU A 99 7.30 7.40 -17.90
CA LEU A 99 8.23 6.85 -16.89
C LEU A 99 9.33 7.86 -16.48
N LYS A 100 9.88 8.61 -17.44
CA LYS A 100 10.88 9.66 -17.18
C LYS A 100 10.36 10.76 -16.24
N HIS A 101 9.06 11.05 -16.29
CA HIS A 101 8.42 12.05 -15.45
C HIS A 101 8.26 11.52 -14.02
N MET A 102 7.81 10.27 -13.86
CA MET A 102 7.78 9.60 -12.54
C MET A 102 9.17 9.59 -11.88
N ILE A 103 10.22 9.23 -12.63
CA ILE A 103 11.60 9.23 -12.12
C ILE A 103 12.04 10.64 -11.70
N GLN A 104 11.67 11.67 -12.49
CA GLN A 104 12.00 13.05 -12.18
C GLN A 104 11.32 13.51 -10.88
N ASP A 105 10.03 13.19 -10.69
CA ASP A 105 9.29 13.47 -9.46
C ASP A 105 10.02 12.88 -8.23
N LEU A 106 10.35 11.59 -8.28
CA LEU A 106 11.00 10.88 -7.18
C LEU A 106 12.39 11.46 -6.87
N LYS A 107 13.18 11.81 -7.89
CA LYS A 107 14.49 12.45 -7.69
C LYS A 107 14.36 13.81 -7.02
N LEU A 108 13.42 14.64 -7.48
CA LEU A 108 13.16 15.95 -6.87
C LEU A 108 12.71 15.79 -5.41
N MET A 109 11.81 14.86 -5.13
CA MET A 109 11.36 14.58 -3.77
C MET A 109 12.53 14.19 -2.85
N LYS A 110 13.42 13.30 -3.29
CA LYS A 110 14.62 12.92 -2.53
C LYS A 110 15.55 14.10 -2.27
N GLN A 111 15.80 14.93 -3.28
CA GLN A 111 16.63 16.14 -3.14
C GLN A 111 16.07 17.13 -2.11
N HIS A 112 14.75 17.09 -1.88
CA HIS A 112 14.05 17.95 -0.91
C HIS A 112 13.69 17.22 0.39
N ASN A 113 14.37 16.11 0.70
CA ASN A 113 14.23 15.35 1.96
C ASN A 113 12.82 14.79 2.24
N ILE A 114 12.02 14.60 1.19
CA ILE A 114 10.73 13.91 1.25
C ILE A 114 10.99 12.41 1.35
N ASN A 115 10.27 11.72 2.24
CA ASN A 115 10.38 10.26 2.40
C ASN A 115 9.07 9.52 2.20
N THR A 116 7.94 10.23 2.09
CA THR A 116 6.61 9.62 2.02
C THR A 116 5.77 10.21 0.89
N ILE A 117 4.98 9.39 0.22
CA ILE A 117 4.07 9.80 -0.84
C ILE A 117 2.68 9.20 -0.53
N ARG A 118 1.63 10.02 -0.59
CA ARG A 118 0.24 9.54 -0.64
C ARG A 118 -0.27 9.60 -2.08
N THR A 119 -0.82 8.50 -2.58
CA THR A 119 -1.37 8.38 -3.94
C THR A 119 -2.75 9.03 -4.03
N SER A 120 -2.80 10.36 -3.94
CA SER A 120 -4.05 11.13 -3.94
C SER A 120 -4.75 11.07 -5.30
N HIS A 121 -5.99 10.60 -5.44
CA HIS A 121 -6.81 9.86 -4.47
C HIS A 121 -7.24 8.51 -5.05
N TYR A 122 -6.26 7.80 -5.62
CA TYR A 122 -6.45 6.57 -6.37
C TYR A 122 -5.10 5.83 -6.55
N PRO A 123 -5.13 4.50 -6.75
CA PRO A 123 -3.91 3.74 -6.99
C PRO A 123 -3.26 4.24 -8.28
N ASN A 124 -1.99 4.65 -8.20
CA ASN A 124 -1.23 5.13 -9.35
C ASN A 124 -0.87 3.98 -10.31
N ASP A 125 -0.22 4.32 -11.43
CA ASP A 125 0.38 3.35 -12.35
C ASP A 125 1.27 2.34 -11.59
N PRO A 126 1.16 1.00 -11.83
CA PRO A 126 1.94 0.00 -11.09
C PRO A 126 3.46 0.24 -11.14
N ARG A 127 3.97 0.80 -12.24
CA ARG A 127 5.40 1.12 -12.40
C ARG A 127 5.86 2.17 -11.39
N PHE A 128 4.96 2.99 -10.86
CA PHE A 128 5.28 3.99 -9.85
C PHE A 128 5.66 3.33 -8.52
N LEU A 129 4.97 2.25 -8.11
CA LEU A 129 5.31 1.50 -6.89
C LEU A 129 6.64 0.75 -7.05
N ASP A 130 6.91 0.17 -8.23
CA ASP A 130 8.23 -0.41 -8.55
C ASP A 130 9.36 0.61 -8.38
N LEU A 131 9.13 1.86 -8.81
CA LEU A 131 10.09 2.94 -8.63
C LEU A 131 10.18 3.39 -7.17
N CYS A 132 9.07 3.44 -6.42
CA CYS A 132 9.09 3.77 -4.99
C CYS A 132 9.86 2.73 -4.17
N ASP A 133 9.76 1.44 -4.52
CA ASP A 133 10.54 0.36 -3.93
C ASP A 133 12.04 0.57 -4.14
N GLN A 134 12.45 0.95 -5.36
CA GLN A 134 13.84 1.13 -5.77
C GLN A 134 14.47 2.44 -5.26
N TYR A 135 13.73 3.55 -5.36
CA TYR A 135 14.21 4.87 -4.94
C TYR A 135 14.04 5.08 -3.42
N GLY A 136 13.27 4.22 -2.75
CA GLY A 136 13.07 4.24 -1.31
C GLY A 136 12.06 5.29 -0.85
N PHE A 137 10.77 5.07 -1.09
CA PHE A 137 9.71 5.91 -0.53
C PHE A 137 8.75 5.07 0.29
N TYR A 138 8.27 5.64 1.38
CA TYR A 138 7.09 5.12 2.06
C TYR A 138 5.85 5.58 1.30
N VAL A 139 4.94 4.66 0.99
CA VAL A 139 3.72 4.95 0.23
C VAL A 139 2.50 4.70 1.10
N ILE A 140 1.61 5.69 1.13
CA ILE A 140 0.23 5.54 1.57
C ILE A 140 -0.57 5.30 0.31
N ASP A 141 -0.96 4.05 0.07
CA ASP A 141 -1.66 3.67 -1.14
C ASP A 141 -3.18 3.74 -0.92
N GLU A 142 -3.87 4.49 -1.76
CA GLU A 142 -5.24 4.91 -1.54
C GLU A 142 -6.21 4.33 -2.58
N ALA A 143 -7.31 3.73 -2.10
CA ALA A 143 -8.34 3.20 -2.97
C ALA A 143 -8.95 4.35 -3.80
N ASP A 144 -9.27 4.07 -5.06
CA ASP A 144 -9.95 5.02 -5.96
C ASP A 144 -11.38 5.16 -5.48
N LEU A 145 -11.62 5.98 -4.46
CA LEU A 145 -12.94 6.19 -3.86
C LEU A 145 -13.02 7.61 -3.33
N GLU A 146 -13.68 8.46 -4.11
CA GLU A 146 -14.05 9.81 -3.70
C GLU A 146 -15.49 10.12 -4.12
N ALA A 147 -16.30 10.55 -3.15
CA ALA A 147 -17.71 10.89 -3.33
C ALA A 147 -18.03 12.29 -2.81
N HIS A 148 -17.06 13.21 -2.79
CA HIS A 148 -17.19 14.54 -2.17
C HIS A 148 -18.46 15.28 -2.63
N GLY A 149 -18.83 15.18 -3.92
CA GLY A 149 -20.01 15.84 -4.48
C GLY A 149 -21.35 15.56 -3.77
N VAL A 150 -21.47 14.46 -3.02
CA VAL A 150 -22.67 14.14 -2.22
C VAL A 150 -22.93 15.13 -1.09
N LEU A 151 -21.90 15.87 -0.66
CA LEU A 151 -22.04 16.99 0.26
C LEU A 151 -23.03 18.03 -0.28
N HIS A 152 -22.99 18.32 -1.59
CA HIS A 152 -23.91 19.27 -2.24
C HIS A 152 -25.33 18.73 -2.39
N ALA A 153 -25.51 17.41 -2.30
CA ALA A 153 -26.82 16.76 -2.26
C ALA A 153 -27.42 16.73 -0.84
N GLY A 154 -26.73 17.29 0.16
CA GLY A 154 -27.24 17.49 1.52
C GLY A 154 -26.92 16.36 2.52
N ASP A 155 -26.19 15.33 2.10
CA ASP A 155 -25.79 14.23 2.97
C ASP A 155 -24.41 13.70 2.60
N TYR A 156 -23.40 14.10 3.38
CA TYR A 156 -22.02 13.70 3.20
C TYR A 156 -21.78 12.18 3.36
N HIS A 157 -22.70 11.47 4.04
CA HIS A 157 -22.58 10.03 4.31
C HIS A 157 -23.49 9.16 3.43
N MET A 158 -24.19 9.78 2.47
CA MET A 158 -25.27 9.16 1.70
C MET A 158 -24.87 7.82 1.06
N LEU A 159 -23.74 7.77 0.36
CA LEU A 159 -23.32 6.57 -0.35
C LEU A 159 -22.71 5.54 0.59
N THR A 160 -21.86 5.96 1.54
CA THR A 160 -21.19 5.03 2.44
C THR A 160 -22.12 4.36 3.47
N LYS A 161 -23.31 4.93 3.73
CA LYS A 161 -24.31 4.31 4.62
C LYS A 161 -25.35 3.47 3.86
N ASN A 162 -25.38 3.54 2.53
CA ASN A 162 -26.29 2.77 1.69
C ASN A 162 -25.64 1.45 1.28
N SER A 163 -26.17 0.32 1.78
CA SER A 163 -25.65 -1.03 1.51
C SER A 163 -25.76 -1.44 0.03
N GLU A 164 -26.60 -0.80 -0.78
CA GLU A 164 -26.64 -1.04 -2.24
C GLU A 164 -25.28 -0.72 -2.92
N TRP A 165 -24.48 0.15 -2.30
CA TRP A 165 -23.14 0.52 -2.79
C TRP A 165 -22.01 -0.30 -2.18
N GLU A 166 -22.29 -1.21 -1.23
CA GLU A 166 -21.25 -1.95 -0.50
C GLU A 166 -20.31 -2.71 -1.45
N ALA A 167 -20.87 -3.40 -2.45
CA ALA A 167 -20.09 -4.14 -3.43
C ALA A 167 -19.12 -3.26 -4.23
N ALA A 168 -19.54 -2.03 -4.59
CA ALA A 168 -18.70 -1.09 -5.34
C ALA A 168 -17.55 -0.53 -4.48
N PHE A 169 -17.81 -0.28 -3.20
CA PHE A 169 -16.80 0.17 -2.24
C PHE A 169 -15.77 -0.93 -1.98
N LEU A 170 -16.24 -2.15 -1.70
CA LEU A 170 -15.38 -3.31 -1.48
C LEU A 170 -14.51 -3.63 -2.71
N ASP A 171 -15.08 -3.64 -3.91
CA ASP A 171 -14.33 -3.94 -5.14
C ASP A 171 -13.12 -3.01 -5.31
N ARG A 172 -13.29 -1.70 -5.06
CA ARG A 172 -12.22 -0.71 -5.16
C ARG A 172 -11.07 -0.97 -4.17
N ALA A 173 -11.39 -1.29 -2.92
CA ALA A 173 -10.38 -1.67 -1.93
C ALA A 173 -9.68 -2.99 -2.28
N VAL A 174 -10.46 -4.01 -2.64
CA VAL A 174 -9.97 -5.35 -2.98
C VAL A 174 -8.98 -5.29 -4.15
N ARG A 175 -9.33 -4.56 -5.21
CA ARG A 175 -8.50 -4.45 -6.41
C ARG A 175 -7.16 -3.75 -6.13
N MET A 176 -7.15 -2.69 -5.31
CA MET A 176 -5.91 -2.04 -4.87
C MET A 176 -5.04 -3.01 -4.07
N VAL A 177 -5.57 -3.54 -2.97
CA VAL A 177 -4.79 -4.39 -2.05
C VAL A 177 -4.26 -5.63 -2.76
N GLU A 178 -5.08 -6.31 -3.57
CA GLU A 178 -4.62 -7.51 -4.27
C GLU A 178 -3.58 -7.19 -5.35
N ARG A 179 -3.65 -6.02 -6.01
CA ARG A 179 -2.62 -5.62 -6.97
C ARG A 179 -1.28 -5.32 -6.27
N ASP A 180 -1.33 -4.60 -5.15
CA ASP A 180 -0.15 -3.89 -4.63
C ASP A 180 0.46 -4.49 -3.36
N LYS A 181 -0.16 -5.52 -2.75
CA LYS A 181 0.25 -6.16 -1.48
C LYS A 181 1.71 -6.59 -1.35
N ASN A 182 2.42 -6.78 -2.46
CA ASN A 182 3.79 -7.28 -2.47
C ASN A 182 4.84 -6.16 -2.46
N HIS A 183 4.45 -4.89 -2.67
CA HIS A 183 5.38 -3.76 -2.66
C HIS A 183 5.84 -3.42 -1.23
N PRO A 184 7.15 -3.46 -0.91
CA PRO A 184 7.66 -3.04 0.39
C PRO A 184 7.45 -1.55 0.66
N SER A 185 7.41 -0.70 -0.38
CA SER A 185 7.17 0.74 -0.26
C SER A 185 5.81 1.08 0.31
N VAL A 186 4.77 0.32 -0.01
CA VAL A 186 3.44 0.54 0.57
C VAL A 186 3.50 0.20 2.05
N VAL A 187 3.27 1.19 2.92
CA VAL A 187 3.33 1.03 4.38
C VAL A 187 2.01 1.30 5.08
N ILE A 188 1.06 1.95 4.41
CA ILE A 188 -0.28 2.23 4.93
C ILE A 188 -1.28 2.03 3.78
N TRP A 189 -2.42 1.38 4.07
CA TRP A 189 -3.57 1.34 3.16
C TRP A 189 -4.55 2.45 3.51
N SER A 190 -4.94 3.29 2.55
CA SER A 190 -6.00 4.30 2.72
C SER A 190 -7.29 3.86 2.02
N MET A 191 -8.42 3.95 2.72
CA MET A 191 -9.73 3.50 2.21
C MET A 191 -10.46 4.55 1.36
N GLY A 192 -9.73 5.53 0.82
CA GLY A 192 -10.25 6.55 -0.08
C GLY A 192 -10.13 7.96 0.48
N ASN A 193 -10.87 8.89 -0.12
CA ASN A 193 -10.86 10.30 0.23
C ASN A 193 -12.29 10.84 0.27
N GLU A 194 -12.55 11.78 1.17
CA GLU A 194 -13.75 12.65 1.21
C GLU A 194 -15.10 12.02 0.77
N SER A 195 -15.38 10.81 1.27
CA SER A 195 -16.56 10.01 0.86
C SER A 195 -17.55 9.78 2.00
N GLY A 196 -17.45 10.58 3.07
CA GLY A 196 -18.13 10.33 4.34
C GLY A 196 -17.62 9.07 5.04
N TYR A 197 -18.26 8.65 6.14
CA TYR A 197 -17.91 7.40 6.82
C TYR A 197 -19.13 6.62 7.30
N GLY A 198 -19.18 5.33 6.99
CA GLY A 198 -20.35 4.47 7.17
C GLY A 198 -20.01 2.98 6.99
N VAL A 199 -21.05 2.14 6.95
CA VAL A 199 -20.93 0.68 6.91
C VAL A 199 -20.07 0.18 5.73
N ASN A 200 -20.10 0.85 4.58
CA ASN A 200 -19.32 0.44 3.41
C ASN A 200 -17.82 0.67 3.60
N HIS A 201 -17.39 1.78 4.21
CA HIS A 201 -15.97 1.99 4.55
C HIS A 201 -15.50 1.02 5.65
N ILE A 202 -16.38 0.71 6.62
CA ILE A 202 -16.09 -0.29 7.64
C ILE A 202 -15.87 -1.67 7.00
N ALA A 203 -16.69 -2.03 6.00
CA ALA A 203 -16.54 -3.27 5.24
C ALA A 203 -15.19 -3.31 4.49
N MET A 204 -14.80 -2.22 3.80
CA MET A 204 -13.48 -2.10 3.15
C MET A 204 -12.34 -2.31 4.16
N ALA A 205 -12.37 -1.58 5.27
CA ALA A 205 -11.31 -1.63 6.27
C ALA A 205 -11.20 -3.01 6.95
N ARG A 206 -12.33 -3.64 7.29
CA ARG A 206 -12.34 -4.99 7.88
C ARG A 206 -11.77 -6.03 6.91
N TRP A 207 -12.22 -6.02 5.66
CA TRP A 207 -11.70 -6.93 4.64
C TRP A 207 -10.18 -6.73 4.44
N THR A 208 -9.70 -5.50 4.36
CA THR A 208 -8.27 -5.21 4.20
C THR A 208 -7.45 -5.73 5.37
N ARG A 209 -7.92 -5.56 6.62
CA ARG A 209 -7.24 -6.08 7.82
C ARG A 209 -7.21 -7.60 7.88
N GLU A 210 -8.30 -8.25 7.51
CA GLU A 210 -8.36 -9.72 7.43
C GLU A 210 -7.40 -10.24 6.36
N ARG A 211 -7.24 -9.48 5.27
CA ARG A 211 -6.42 -9.87 4.12
C ARG A 211 -4.93 -9.60 4.30
N ASP A 212 -4.56 -8.51 4.95
CA ASP A 212 -3.20 -8.05 5.16
C ASP A 212 -3.02 -7.48 6.57
N THR A 213 -2.39 -8.26 7.45
CA THR A 213 -2.08 -7.86 8.82
C THR A 213 -0.72 -7.15 8.96
N THR A 214 0.00 -6.95 7.84
CA THR A 214 1.38 -6.42 7.85
C THR A 214 1.45 -4.90 7.68
N ARG A 215 0.30 -4.24 7.46
CA ARG A 215 0.18 -2.79 7.23
C ARG A 215 -1.05 -2.24 7.98
N PRO A 216 -0.94 -1.07 8.62
CA PRO A 216 -2.09 -0.36 9.17
C PRO A 216 -3.05 0.14 8.09
N VAL A 217 -4.33 0.26 8.47
CA VAL A 217 -5.40 0.82 7.65
C VAL A 217 -5.78 2.22 8.15
N HIS A 218 -5.88 3.16 7.22
CA HIS A 218 -6.19 4.56 7.43
C HIS A 218 -7.42 4.98 6.63
N TYR A 219 -8.18 5.95 7.16
CA TYR A 219 -9.16 6.70 6.40
C TYR A 219 -9.46 8.03 7.12
N GLU A 220 -9.40 9.15 6.39
CA GLU A 220 -9.60 10.48 6.99
C GLU A 220 -11.07 10.79 7.30
N GLY A 221 -11.99 10.32 6.45
CA GLY A 221 -13.43 10.61 6.60
C GLY A 221 -14.06 10.06 7.89
N ALA A 222 -13.37 9.18 8.60
CA ALA A 222 -13.76 8.67 9.93
C ALA A 222 -13.47 9.66 11.08
N ALA A 223 -12.80 10.78 10.82
CA ALA A 223 -12.50 11.77 11.85
C ALA A 223 -13.78 12.33 12.48
N LEU A 224 -13.75 12.54 13.80
CA LEU A 224 -14.91 12.98 14.61
C LEU A 224 -15.60 14.24 14.07
N LYS A 225 -14.84 15.15 13.45
CA LYS A 225 -15.35 16.40 12.87
C LYS A 225 -16.40 16.20 11.78
N TYR A 226 -16.43 15.05 11.11
CA TYR A 226 -17.39 14.76 10.05
C TYR A 226 -18.69 14.13 10.55
N ASN A 227 -18.75 13.71 11.82
CA ASN A 227 -19.97 13.14 12.43
C ASN A 227 -20.53 11.91 11.66
N GLY A 228 -19.62 11.05 11.16
CA GLY A 228 -19.96 9.78 10.51
C GLY A 228 -20.29 8.66 11.50
N HIS A 229 -20.24 7.41 11.02
CA HIS A 229 -20.49 6.24 11.88
C HIS A 229 -19.50 6.18 13.07
N PRO A 230 -19.96 5.85 14.30
CA PRO A 230 -19.13 5.94 15.51
C PRO A 230 -18.09 4.81 15.64
N ASP A 231 -18.32 3.65 15.01
CA ASP A 231 -17.35 2.53 15.03
C ASP A 231 -16.16 2.84 14.11
N THR A 232 -14.99 3.07 14.73
CA THR A 232 -13.70 3.27 14.07
C THR A 232 -12.69 2.16 14.40
N SER A 233 -13.14 1.08 15.05
CA SER A 233 -12.28 -0.02 15.52
C SER A 233 -11.56 -0.79 14.41
N CYS A 234 -12.04 -0.66 13.16
CA CYS A 234 -11.42 -1.22 11.97
C CYS A 234 -10.28 -0.36 11.40
N LEU A 235 -9.96 0.79 11.99
CA LEU A 235 -8.88 1.67 11.55
C LEU A 235 -7.74 1.68 12.57
N ASP A 236 -6.51 1.75 12.09
CA ASP A 236 -5.30 1.78 12.93
C ASP A 236 -4.81 3.20 13.20
N MET A 237 -5.38 4.19 12.52
CA MET A 237 -4.90 5.57 12.52
C MET A 237 -6.07 6.55 12.62
N ASN A 238 -5.94 7.51 13.53
CA ASN A 238 -6.87 8.63 13.67
C ASN A 238 -6.35 9.85 12.93
N SER A 239 -7.16 10.40 12.03
CA SER A 239 -6.87 11.70 11.42
C SER A 239 -7.37 12.82 12.34
N ARG A 240 -6.57 13.89 12.48
CA ARG A 240 -6.87 15.07 13.29
C ARG A 240 -6.91 16.31 12.42
#